data_AF-A0A970KL62-F1
#
_entry.id   AF-A0A970KL62-F1
#
_cell.length_a   1.000
_cell.length_b   1.000
_cell.length_c   1.000
_cell.angle_alpha   90.00
_cell.angle_beta   90.00
_cell.angle_gamma   90.00
#
_symmetry.space_group_name_H-M   'P 1'
#
loop_
_entity.id
_entity.type
_entity.pdbx_description
1 polymer ?
#
loop_
_entity_poly.entity_id
_entity_poly.type
_entity_poly.pdbx_seq_one_letter_code
_entity_poly.pdbx_strand_id
1 'polypeptide(L)'
;MVDGSFPYEGYIEGIRIYNYPLDESEIRKTIPKDIKVTCFLPDEFHAAGNGYKPDKYEPKEPLRGIPRLVYPQALPLVDFLAAVNYEGSISKAGDNADWDWGMYQDEKGEWVLMETYGPGCLYNFTQHRYPASPVPVFRFYLDDENEPKYEIKPGEFDSKAPFVKPLADIYEGPEDGGRGPIWVVRSFVPMEFDKYCKVTSDIKLEGNDKAKGEGSWGHITYVKHDTYNGEKMEMGIEKLKKMAENHTHDPKYSEKNEYKEIKGLTIKAGESVRIHDKKQKGQLHLSSCI
;
A
#
# COMPACT_ATOMS: atom_id res chain seq x y z
N MET A 1 -20.20 -7.68 -11.85
CA MET A 1 -19.46 -8.91 -11.52
C MET A 1 -18.71 -8.70 -10.21
N VAL A 2 -19.32 -8.87 -9.03
CA VAL A 2 -18.59 -9.16 -7.78
C VAL A 2 -19.58 -9.77 -6.77
N ASP A 3 -19.66 -11.09 -6.73
CA ASP A 3 -19.90 -11.83 -5.47
C ASP A 3 -19.19 -13.20 -5.42
N GLY A 4 -18.44 -13.56 -6.47
CA GLY A 4 -17.64 -14.80 -6.51
C GLY A 4 -18.46 -16.09 -6.56
N SER A 5 -19.79 -16.03 -6.62
CA SER A 5 -20.65 -17.23 -6.56
C SER A 5 -21.07 -17.78 -7.93
N PHE A 6 -20.81 -17.04 -9.01
CA PHE A 6 -21.13 -17.46 -10.38
C PHE A 6 -19.86 -17.55 -11.24
N PRO A 7 -19.33 -18.77 -11.50
CA PRO A 7 -18.34 -18.94 -12.56
C PRO A 7 -18.99 -18.58 -13.90
N TYR A 8 -18.49 -17.54 -14.57
CA TYR A 8 -18.90 -17.23 -15.94
C TYR A 8 -18.23 -18.22 -16.89
N GLU A 9 -19.03 -18.99 -17.61
CA GLU A 9 -18.57 -19.82 -18.73
C GLU A 9 -18.81 -19.11 -20.06
N GLY A 10 -17.74 -18.64 -20.70
CA GLY A 10 -17.79 -17.96 -21.99
C GLY A 10 -16.53 -17.14 -22.26
N TYR A 11 -16.50 -16.45 -23.40
CA TYR A 11 -15.43 -15.49 -23.73
C TYR A 11 -15.87 -14.07 -23.38
N ILE A 12 -14.96 -13.28 -22.79
CA ILE A 12 -15.16 -11.85 -22.56
C ILE A 12 -14.14 -11.11 -23.42
N GLU A 13 -14.61 -10.23 -24.29
CA GLU A 13 -13.77 -9.36 -25.12
C GLU A 13 -14.22 -7.90 -24.97
N GLY A 14 -13.29 -6.96 -25.13
CA GLY A 14 -13.62 -5.54 -25.20
C GLY A 14 -14.06 -4.89 -23.89
N ILE A 15 -13.59 -5.37 -22.73
CA ILE A 15 -13.85 -4.72 -21.43
C ILE A 15 -13.30 -3.29 -21.46
N ARG A 16 -14.18 -2.32 -21.20
CA ARG A 16 -13.82 -0.90 -21.04
C ARG A 16 -14.37 -0.39 -19.73
N ILE A 17 -13.52 0.25 -18.95
CA ILE A 17 -13.87 0.88 -17.68
C ILE A 17 -13.74 2.38 -17.89
N TYR A 18 -14.81 3.10 -17.57
CA TYR A 18 -14.88 4.55 -17.66
C TYR A 18 -14.95 5.11 -16.24
N ASN A 19 -14.19 6.17 -15.98
CA ASN A 19 -14.19 6.88 -14.70
C ASN A 19 -15.26 7.99 -14.65
N TYR A 20 -16.22 7.96 -15.56
CA TYR A 20 -17.38 8.85 -15.64
C TYR A 20 -18.62 8.05 -16.08
N PRO A 21 -19.83 8.50 -15.73
CA PRO A 21 -21.06 7.91 -16.25
C PRO A 21 -21.12 8.12 -17.77
N LEU A 22 -21.26 7.04 -18.52
CA LEU A 22 -21.52 7.14 -19.96
C LEU A 22 -23.00 7.38 -20.21
N ASP A 23 -23.31 8.24 -21.16
CA ASP A 23 -24.67 8.31 -21.71
C ASP A 23 -24.90 7.23 -22.79
N GLU A 24 -26.17 7.00 -23.14
CA GLU A 24 -26.56 5.99 -24.12
C GLU A 24 -25.94 6.25 -25.51
N SER A 25 -25.72 7.52 -25.87
CA SER A 25 -25.10 7.92 -27.14
C SER A 25 -23.62 7.55 -27.18
N GLU A 26 -22.91 7.65 -26.06
CA GLU A 26 -21.51 7.29 -25.93
C GLU A 26 -21.33 5.77 -25.92
N ILE A 27 -22.21 5.05 -25.22
CA ILE A 27 -22.25 3.58 -25.27
C ILE A 27 -22.51 3.12 -26.71
N ARG A 28 -23.40 3.78 -27.46
CA ARG A 28 -23.67 3.42 -28.86
C ARG A 28 -22.50 3.63 -29.81
N LYS A 29 -21.58 4.57 -29.52
CA LYS A 29 -20.38 4.79 -30.35
C LYS A 29 -19.38 3.64 -30.23
N THR A 30 -19.42 2.86 -29.15
CA THR A 30 -18.43 1.80 -28.89
C THR A 30 -18.89 0.43 -29.36
N ILE A 31 -20.15 0.29 -29.77
CA ILE A 31 -20.78 -0.99 -30.14
C ILE A 31 -21.13 -0.98 -31.64
N PRO A 32 -20.78 -2.03 -32.40
CA PRO A 32 -21.22 -2.21 -33.79
C PRO A 32 -22.74 -2.06 -33.95
N LYS A 33 -23.18 -1.40 -35.03
CA LYS A 33 -24.58 -0.97 -35.24
C LYS A 33 -25.60 -2.11 -35.29
N ASP A 34 -25.13 -3.32 -35.58
CA ASP A 34 -25.88 -4.55 -35.77
C ASP A 34 -26.04 -5.39 -34.49
N ILE A 35 -25.38 -5.00 -33.38
CA ILE A 35 -25.45 -5.73 -32.12
C ILE A 35 -26.62 -5.21 -31.26
N LYS A 36 -27.48 -6.14 -30.84
CA LYS A 36 -28.56 -5.88 -29.88
C LYS A 36 -27.95 -5.70 -28.49
N VAL A 37 -28.07 -4.49 -27.96
CA VAL A 37 -27.58 -4.13 -26.63
C VAL A 37 -28.72 -4.32 -25.64
N THR A 38 -28.46 -5.09 -24.57
CA THR A 38 -29.33 -5.16 -23.40
C THR A 38 -28.58 -4.48 -22.26
N CYS A 39 -29.12 -3.38 -21.75
CA CYS A 39 -28.55 -2.70 -20.59
C CYS A 39 -29.12 -3.38 -19.34
N PHE A 40 -28.26 -4.02 -18.55
CA PHE A 40 -28.62 -4.53 -17.24
C PHE A 40 -28.21 -3.50 -16.19
N LEU A 41 -29.15 -2.64 -15.81
CA LEU A 41 -29.01 -1.86 -14.58
C LEU A 41 -29.67 -2.67 -13.46
N PRO A 42 -28.98 -2.94 -12.34
CA PRO A 42 -29.64 -3.47 -11.16
C PRO A 42 -30.74 -2.50 -10.70
N ASP A 43 -31.90 -3.02 -10.28
CA ASP A 43 -33.08 -2.22 -9.90
C ASP A 43 -32.76 -1.12 -8.85
N GLU A 44 -31.76 -1.38 -8.01
CA GLU A 44 -31.18 -0.49 -7.00
C GLU A 44 -30.49 0.78 -7.56
N PHE A 45 -30.16 0.82 -8.85
CA PHE A 45 -29.63 2.01 -9.54
C PHE A 45 -30.71 2.78 -10.32
N HIS A 46 -31.96 2.35 -10.30
CA HIS A 46 -33.05 3.16 -10.83
C HIS A 46 -33.31 4.33 -9.89
N ALA A 47 -32.97 5.55 -10.33
CA ALA A 47 -33.10 6.80 -9.57
C ALA A 47 -34.51 7.09 -9.03
N ALA A 48 -35.53 6.32 -9.42
CA ALA A 48 -36.90 6.42 -8.94
C ALA A 48 -37.28 5.40 -7.84
N GLY A 49 -36.47 4.38 -7.54
CA GLY A 49 -36.91 3.19 -6.79
C GLY A 49 -36.62 3.15 -5.29
N ASN A 50 -35.53 3.77 -4.82
CA ASN A 50 -35.11 3.69 -3.41
C ASN A 50 -35.02 5.04 -2.69
N GLY A 51 -35.20 6.16 -3.40
CA GLY A 51 -35.12 7.50 -2.82
C GLY A 51 -33.76 7.86 -2.22
N TYR A 52 -32.75 6.99 -2.37
CA TYR A 52 -31.40 7.21 -1.87
C TYR A 52 -30.69 8.18 -2.80
N LYS A 53 -30.74 9.45 -2.44
CA LYS A 53 -29.81 10.46 -2.92
C LYS A 53 -28.72 10.52 -1.87
N PRO A 54 -27.54 9.90 -2.06
CA PRO A 54 -26.44 10.15 -1.14
C PRO A 54 -26.24 11.65 -1.11
N ASP A 55 -26.26 12.24 0.09
CA ASP A 55 -25.80 13.61 0.24
C ASP A 55 -24.40 13.66 -0.37
N LYS A 56 -24.24 14.45 -1.44
CA LYS A 56 -22.97 14.58 -2.15
C LYS A 56 -22.02 15.32 -1.20
N TYR A 57 -21.35 14.59 -0.32
CA TYR A 57 -20.33 15.15 0.53
C TYR A 57 -19.07 15.36 -0.31
N GLU A 58 -18.93 16.58 -0.82
CA GLU A 58 -17.73 17.04 -1.49
C GLU A 58 -16.90 17.83 -0.49
N PRO A 59 -15.87 17.23 0.13
CA PRO A 59 -15.01 17.97 1.02
C PRO A 59 -14.30 19.06 0.21
N LYS A 60 -14.26 20.28 0.74
CA LYS A 60 -13.60 21.42 0.08
C LYS A 60 -12.09 21.20 -0.08
N GLU A 61 -11.50 20.40 0.81
CA GLU A 61 -10.10 20.00 0.82
C GLU A 61 -10.00 18.46 0.83
N PRO A 62 -8.96 17.86 0.21
CA PRO A 62 -8.75 16.41 0.30
C PRO A 62 -8.67 15.92 1.74
N LEU A 63 -9.43 14.87 2.08
CA LEU A 63 -9.36 14.26 3.40
C LEU A 63 -8.08 13.43 3.54
N ARG A 64 -7.22 13.85 4.46
CA ARG A 64 -5.94 13.19 4.80
C ARG A 64 -5.93 12.79 6.27
N GLY A 65 -5.07 11.86 6.63
CA GLY A 65 -4.94 11.35 8.01
C GLY A 65 -6.24 10.95 8.69
N ILE A 66 -6.43 11.43 9.92
CA ILE A 66 -7.63 11.17 10.74
C ILE A 66 -8.93 11.52 10.01
N PRO A 67 -9.08 12.71 9.39
CA PRO A 67 -10.25 13.05 8.57
C PRO A 67 -10.68 11.95 7.58
N ARG A 68 -9.73 11.22 6.97
CA ARG A 68 -10.06 10.15 6.02
C ARG A 68 -10.75 8.94 6.67
N LEU A 69 -10.59 8.75 7.99
CA LEU A 69 -11.19 7.64 8.74
C LEU A 69 -12.50 8.01 9.43
N VAL A 70 -12.75 9.29 9.71
CA VAL A 70 -13.89 9.74 10.54
C VAL A 70 -15.06 10.33 9.75
N TYR A 71 -14.92 10.48 8.43
CA TYR A 71 -15.99 10.99 7.55
C TYR A 71 -16.48 9.91 6.58
N PRO A 72 -17.25 8.90 7.06
CA PRO A 72 -17.74 7.81 6.21
C PRO A 72 -18.65 8.31 5.08
N GLN A 73 -19.30 9.47 5.23
CA GLN A 73 -20.09 10.08 4.16
C GLN A 73 -19.25 10.49 2.93
N ALA A 74 -17.93 10.58 3.07
CA ALA A 74 -17.03 10.81 1.95
C ALA A 74 -16.79 9.55 1.11
N LEU A 75 -17.23 8.37 1.56
CA LEU A 75 -17.01 7.12 0.84
C LEU A 75 -18.06 6.91 -0.28
N PRO A 76 -17.65 6.49 -1.50
CA PRO A 76 -16.26 6.29 -1.93
C PRO A 76 -15.55 7.63 -2.19
N LEU A 77 -14.41 7.87 -1.52
CA LEU A 77 -13.58 9.05 -1.75
C LEU A 77 -12.55 8.72 -2.82
N VAL A 78 -12.72 9.27 -4.02
CA VAL A 78 -11.71 9.19 -5.07
C VAL A 78 -10.74 10.34 -4.91
N ASP A 79 -9.55 10.04 -4.43
CA ASP A 79 -8.46 11.00 -4.23
C ASP A 79 -7.37 10.75 -5.28
N PHE A 80 -7.43 11.51 -6.38
CA PHE A 80 -6.47 11.39 -7.49
C PHE A 80 -5.07 11.93 -7.17
N LEU A 81 -4.90 12.57 -6.02
CA LEU A 81 -3.62 13.11 -5.54
C LEU A 81 -3.01 12.23 -4.44
N ALA A 82 -3.48 10.99 -4.34
CA ALA A 82 -3.03 10.02 -3.36
C ALA A 82 -2.72 8.66 -3.99
N ALA A 83 -1.64 8.04 -3.51
CA ALA A 83 -1.24 6.69 -3.88
C ALA A 83 -1.21 5.80 -2.63
N VAL A 84 -1.89 4.66 -2.68
CA VAL A 84 -1.79 3.62 -1.64
C VAL A 84 -0.51 2.83 -1.88
N ASN A 85 0.25 2.62 -0.82
CA ASN A 85 1.52 1.92 -0.84
C ASN A 85 1.53 0.83 0.24
N TYR A 86 2.33 -0.19 0.00
CA TYR A 86 2.48 -1.36 0.84
C TYR A 86 3.96 -1.71 0.92
N GLU A 87 4.46 -1.96 2.14
CA GLU A 87 5.75 -2.58 2.38
C GLU A 87 5.58 -3.70 3.40
N GLY A 88 6.23 -4.84 3.21
CA GLY A 88 6.02 -5.98 4.09
C GLY A 88 6.92 -7.16 3.80
N SER A 89 6.64 -8.28 4.45
CA SER A 89 7.44 -9.50 4.38
C SER A 89 7.30 -10.29 3.06
N ILE A 90 6.44 -9.82 2.14
CA ILE A 90 6.12 -10.50 0.88
C ILE A 90 7.39 -10.79 0.07
N SER A 91 7.48 -11.99 -0.48
CA SER A 91 8.57 -12.36 -1.37
C SER A 91 8.51 -11.56 -2.67
N LYS A 92 9.56 -10.80 -2.97
CA LYS A 92 9.62 -10.00 -4.20
C LYS A 92 9.90 -10.87 -5.44
N ALA A 93 10.21 -12.16 -5.26
CA ALA A 93 10.29 -13.12 -6.34
C ALA A 93 8.93 -13.75 -6.71
N GLY A 94 7.88 -13.50 -5.93
CA GLY A 94 6.56 -14.09 -6.14
C GLY A 94 6.44 -15.56 -5.77
N ASP A 95 7.37 -16.07 -4.96
CA ASP A 95 7.21 -17.37 -4.29
C ASP A 95 6.44 -17.20 -2.96
N ASN A 96 6.29 -18.28 -2.19
CA ASN A 96 5.55 -18.27 -0.92
C ASN A 96 6.45 -17.98 0.30
N ALA A 97 7.63 -17.39 0.09
CA ALA A 97 8.56 -17.05 1.16
C ALA A 97 8.22 -15.70 1.82
N ASP A 98 7.01 -15.54 2.35
CA ASP A 98 6.49 -14.25 2.79
C ASP A 98 6.83 -13.87 4.24
N TRP A 99 7.98 -14.30 4.77
CA TRP A 99 8.28 -14.20 6.21
C TRP A 99 9.50 -13.35 6.59
N ASP A 100 10.45 -13.04 5.69
CA ASP A 100 11.54 -12.11 6.05
C ASP A 100 11.14 -10.68 5.75
N TRP A 101 11.22 -9.83 6.78
CA TRP A 101 10.85 -8.42 6.71
C TRP A 101 12.01 -7.55 7.20
N GLY A 102 12.63 -6.84 6.26
CA GLY A 102 13.71 -5.91 6.54
C GLY A 102 14.38 -5.48 5.24
N MET A 103 14.49 -4.18 5.03
CA MET A 103 15.03 -3.62 3.79
C MET A 103 16.56 -3.55 3.86
N TYR A 104 17.07 -2.97 4.94
CA TYR A 104 18.49 -2.79 5.22
C TYR A 104 18.68 -2.47 6.71
N GLN A 105 19.93 -2.47 7.16
CA GLN A 105 20.30 -1.99 8.49
C GLN A 105 20.82 -0.56 8.40
N ASP A 106 20.27 0.34 9.20
CA ASP A 106 20.67 1.76 9.20
C ASP A 106 21.91 2.03 10.06
N GLU A 107 22.34 3.29 10.10
CA GLU A 107 23.52 3.74 10.84
C GLU A 107 23.43 3.53 12.37
N LYS A 108 22.22 3.34 12.92
CA LYS A 108 22.00 3.02 14.34
C LYS A 108 22.02 1.52 14.61
N GLY A 109 22.19 0.70 13.57
CA GLY A 109 22.10 -0.75 13.67
C GLY A 109 20.65 -1.26 13.69
N GLU A 110 19.66 -0.40 13.39
CA GLU A 110 18.25 -0.81 13.36
C GLU A 110 17.89 -1.38 11.99
N TRP A 111 17.02 -2.39 11.98
CA TRP A 111 16.47 -2.96 10.76
C TRP A 111 15.31 -2.12 10.26
N VAL A 112 15.48 -1.53 9.09
CA VAL A 112 14.44 -0.70 8.46
C VAL A 112 13.37 -1.59 7.86
N LEU A 113 12.11 -1.38 8.28
CA LEU A 113 10.94 -2.12 7.81
C LEU A 113 10.15 -1.38 6.73
N MET A 114 10.21 -0.05 6.75
CA MET A 114 9.65 0.85 5.75
C MET A 114 10.40 2.18 5.80
N GLU A 115 10.69 2.78 4.64
CA GLU A 115 11.24 4.13 4.52
C GLU A 115 10.61 4.83 3.32
N THR A 116 10.09 6.05 3.49
CA THR A 116 9.52 6.84 2.40
C THR A 116 9.70 8.34 2.62
N TYR A 117 9.74 9.11 1.53
CA TYR A 117 9.92 10.56 1.51
C TYR A 117 8.72 11.28 0.91
N GLY A 118 8.50 12.53 1.32
CA GLY A 118 7.36 13.39 0.98
C GLY A 118 6.13 13.13 1.85
N PRO A 119 5.02 13.84 1.61
CA PRO A 119 3.87 13.79 2.50
C PRO A 119 3.07 12.49 2.38
N GLY A 120 2.46 12.08 3.48
CA GLY A 120 1.68 10.86 3.56
C GLY A 120 1.12 10.58 4.95
N CYS A 121 0.51 9.41 5.08
CA CYS A 121 0.01 8.90 6.34
C CYS A 121 0.13 7.39 6.38
N LEU A 122 0.73 6.85 7.44
CA LEU A 122 0.66 5.44 7.77
C LEU A 122 -0.74 5.14 8.32
N TYR A 123 -1.42 4.14 7.78
CA TYR A 123 -2.77 3.75 8.21
C TYR A 123 -2.84 2.35 8.81
N ASN A 124 -1.89 1.48 8.48
CA ASN A 124 -1.84 0.16 9.08
C ASN A 124 -0.39 -0.25 9.36
N PHE A 125 -0.20 -0.86 10.54
CA PHE A 125 0.97 -1.63 10.89
C PHE A 125 0.49 -2.97 11.42
N THR A 126 0.99 -4.07 10.87
CA THR A 126 0.65 -5.42 11.29
C THR A 126 1.92 -6.26 11.40
N GLN A 127 2.06 -7.02 12.48
CA GLN A 127 3.14 -7.98 12.64
C GLN A 127 2.62 -9.27 13.29
N HIS A 128 3.05 -10.40 12.74
CA HIS A 128 2.75 -11.75 13.19
C HIS A 128 4.04 -12.44 13.58
N ARG A 129 4.02 -13.13 14.72
CA ARG A 129 5.18 -13.84 15.25
C ARG A 129 4.83 -14.97 16.17
N TYR A 130 5.73 -15.92 16.34
CA TYR A 130 5.55 -16.92 17.38
C TYR A 130 5.78 -16.30 18.78
N PRO A 131 5.07 -16.78 19.82
CA PRO A 131 5.29 -16.33 21.20
C PRO A 131 6.74 -16.52 21.69
N ALA A 132 7.43 -17.54 21.16
CA ALA A 132 8.80 -17.87 21.54
C ALA A 132 9.86 -16.97 20.88
N SER A 133 9.50 -16.13 19.90
CA SER A 133 10.47 -15.30 19.20
C SER A 133 11.07 -14.22 20.11
N PRO A 134 12.24 -13.65 19.79
CA PRO A 134 12.74 -12.46 20.48
C PRO A 134 11.82 -11.25 20.29
N VAL A 135 11.62 -10.45 21.34
CA VAL A 135 10.66 -9.32 21.31
C VAL A 135 11.30 -8.07 20.66
N PRO A 136 10.83 -7.63 19.48
CA PRO A 136 11.32 -6.41 18.86
C PRO A 136 10.80 -5.17 19.59
N VAL A 137 11.58 -4.10 19.48
CA VAL A 137 11.15 -2.73 19.70
C VAL A 137 10.94 -2.08 18.34
N PHE A 138 9.72 -1.63 18.07
CA PHE A 138 9.40 -0.87 16.87
C PHE A 138 9.54 0.62 17.11
N ARG A 139 10.14 1.33 16.15
CA ARG A 139 10.34 2.78 16.20
C ARG A 139 9.80 3.46 14.96
N PHE A 140 9.09 4.57 15.16
CA PHE A 140 8.46 5.37 14.12
C PHE A 140 9.11 6.75 14.10
N TYR A 141 9.90 7.02 13.08
CA TYR A 141 10.56 8.30 12.82
C TYR A 141 9.77 9.06 11.78
N LEU A 142 9.31 10.27 12.12
CA LEU A 142 8.54 11.13 11.21
C LEU A 142 9.32 12.42 10.94
N ASP A 143 9.16 12.99 9.74
CA ASP A 143 9.60 14.34 9.38
C ASP A 143 11.09 14.67 9.57
N ASP A 144 11.95 13.69 9.29
CA ASP A 144 13.41 13.76 9.42
C ASP A 144 13.87 13.97 10.90
N GLU A 145 13.02 13.63 11.88
CA GLU A 145 13.39 13.63 13.30
C GLU A 145 14.43 12.54 13.62
N ASN A 146 15.48 12.90 14.37
CA ASN A 146 16.52 11.95 14.79
C ASN A 146 16.06 10.99 15.88
N GLU A 147 15.09 11.39 16.69
CA GLU A 147 14.49 10.55 17.74
C GLU A 147 13.17 9.97 17.24
N PRO A 148 12.81 8.73 17.63
CA PRO A 148 11.54 8.16 17.23
C PRO A 148 10.39 8.91 17.91
N LYS A 149 9.42 9.37 17.12
CA LYS A 149 8.20 9.97 17.65
C LYS A 149 7.40 8.96 18.48
N TYR A 150 7.43 7.70 18.06
CA TYR A 150 6.85 6.60 18.80
C TYR A 150 7.82 5.43 18.90
N GLU A 151 7.89 4.84 20.08
CA GLU A 151 8.58 3.59 20.36
C GLU A 151 7.61 2.62 21.02
N ILE A 152 7.50 1.39 20.55
CA ILE A 152 6.52 0.42 21.06
C ILE A 152 6.99 -1.02 20.95
N LYS A 153 6.71 -1.82 21.98
CA LYS A 153 6.87 -3.28 21.98
C LYS A 153 5.52 -3.96 21.69
N PRO A 154 5.52 -5.18 21.11
CA PRO A 154 4.29 -5.91 20.84
C PRO A 154 3.28 -5.98 22.00
N GLY A 155 3.74 -6.24 23.22
CA GLY A 155 2.87 -6.33 24.40
C GLY A 155 2.33 -4.98 24.93
N GLU A 156 2.67 -3.86 24.27
CA GLU A 156 2.18 -2.52 24.60
C GLU A 156 1.07 -2.06 23.63
N PHE A 157 0.80 -2.83 22.56
CA PHE A 157 -0.31 -2.57 21.63
C PHE A 157 -1.63 -2.90 22.33
N ASP A 158 -2.31 -1.86 22.81
CA ASP A 158 -3.63 -1.80 23.46
C ASP A 158 -3.64 -0.77 24.61
N SER A 159 -2.47 -0.41 25.13
CA SER A 159 -2.30 0.30 26.39
C SER A 159 -1.36 1.51 26.31
N LYS A 160 -0.38 1.51 25.39
CA LYS A 160 0.56 2.63 25.23
C LYS A 160 0.09 3.59 24.15
N ALA A 161 -0.26 4.82 24.54
CA ALA A 161 -0.66 5.86 23.58
C ALA A 161 0.43 6.14 22.51
N PRO A 162 0.05 6.36 21.23
CA PRO A 162 -1.32 6.40 20.70
C PRO A 162 -1.91 5.02 20.36
N PHE A 163 -1.19 3.93 20.59
CA PHE A 163 -1.58 2.54 20.28
C PHE A 163 -2.50 1.95 21.34
N VAL A 164 -3.70 2.49 21.44
CA VAL A 164 -4.73 2.04 22.37
C VAL A 164 -5.95 1.49 21.64
N LYS A 165 -6.73 0.65 22.35
CA LYS A 165 -8.00 0.14 21.83
C LYS A 165 -8.96 1.29 21.49
N PRO A 166 -9.78 1.15 20.42
CA PRO A 166 -9.87 0.01 19.50
C PRO A 166 -8.92 0.10 18.29
N LEU A 167 -8.11 1.15 18.18
CA LEU A 167 -7.27 1.39 17.01
C LEU A 167 -6.03 0.50 16.97
N ALA A 168 -5.55 0.03 18.12
CA ALA A 168 -4.48 -0.93 18.20
C ALA A 168 -4.80 -2.03 19.22
N ASP A 169 -4.34 -3.24 18.92
CA ASP A 169 -4.54 -4.41 19.77
C ASP A 169 -3.46 -5.48 19.52
N ILE A 170 -3.36 -6.40 20.47
CA ILE A 170 -2.62 -7.64 20.37
C ILE A 170 -3.58 -8.83 20.50
N TYR A 171 -3.46 -9.78 19.59
CA TYR A 171 -4.28 -10.97 19.54
C TYR A 171 -3.40 -12.23 19.51
N GLU A 172 -3.80 -13.25 20.24
CA GLU A 172 -3.20 -14.58 20.16
C GLU A 172 -4.08 -15.47 19.27
N GLY A 173 -3.51 -15.88 18.14
CA GLY A 173 -4.15 -16.81 17.20
C GLY A 173 -4.39 -18.18 17.81
N PRO A 174 -5.38 -18.93 17.28
CA PRO A 174 -5.65 -20.28 17.74
C PRO A 174 -4.47 -21.21 17.46
N GLU A 175 -4.43 -22.32 18.18
CA GLU A 175 -3.57 -23.45 17.82
C GLU A 175 -3.95 -23.98 16.44
N ASP A 176 -3.01 -24.00 15.50
CA ASP A 176 -3.23 -24.43 14.11
C ASP A 176 -2.22 -25.52 13.72
N GLY A 177 -2.49 -26.77 14.11
CA GLY A 177 -1.79 -27.95 13.57
C GLY A 177 -0.26 -27.93 13.65
N GLY A 178 0.33 -27.22 14.63
CA GLY A 178 1.77 -27.04 14.79
C GLY A 178 2.32 -25.66 14.38
N ARG A 179 1.51 -24.80 13.76
CA ARG A 179 1.81 -23.40 13.41
C ARG A 179 1.21 -22.37 14.36
N GLY A 180 0.48 -22.78 15.40
CA GLY A 180 -0.06 -21.90 16.43
C GLY A 180 0.61 -22.10 17.80
N PRO A 181 0.37 -21.23 18.79
CA PRO A 181 -0.29 -19.94 18.63
C PRO A 181 0.66 -18.93 17.96
N ILE A 182 0.08 -17.93 17.29
CA ILE A 182 0.81 -16.79 16.69
C ILE A 182 0.31 -15.53 17.37
N TRP A 183 1.21 -14.69 17.85
CA TRP A 183 0.88 -13.35 18.29
C TRP A 183 0.78 -12.42 17.09
N VAL A 184 -0.30 -11.65 17.06
CA VAL A 184 -0.59 -10.68 16.01
C VAL A 184 -0.78 -9.33 16.66
N VAL A 185 0.09 -8.39 16.35
CA VAL A 185 -0.12 -6.98 16.70
C VAL A 185 -0.64 -6.23 15.48
N ARG A 186 -1.63 -5.38 15.71
CA ARG A 186 -2.22 -4.53 14.68
C ARG A 186 -2.39 -3.12 15.21
N SER A 187 -2.12 -2.14 14.36
CA SER A 187 -2.43 -0.74 14.60
C SER A 187 -3.05 -0.13 13.35
N PHE A 188 -4.15 0.58 13.56
CA PHE A 188 -4.85 1.45 12.64
C PHE A 188 -4.74 2.92 13.07
N VAL A 189 -3.78 3.23 13.95
CA VAL A 189 -3.50 4.61 14.36
C VAL A 189 -2.95 5.35 13.14
N PRO A 190 -3.64 6.38 12.63
CA PRO A 190 -3.12 7.17 11.53
C PRO A 190 -1.91 7.99 12.02
N MET A 191 -0.79 7.89 11.30
CA MET A 191 0.42 8.66 11.57
C MET A 191 0.77 9.48 10.34
N GLU A 192 0.38 10.74 10.36
CA GLU A 192 0.69 11.71 9.31
C GLU A 192 2.15 12.14 9.39
N PHE A 193 2.75 12.32 8.21
CA PHE A 193 4.08 12.84 8.01
C PHE A 193 4.10 13.74 6.78
N ASP A 194 4.88 14.79 6.84
CA ASP A 194 4.96 15.83 5.83
C ASP A 194 6.14 15.57 4.88
N LYS A 195 7.28 15.12 5.43
CA LYS A 195 8.55 15.04 4.70
C LYS A 195 9.13 13.65 4.61
N TYR A 196 8.95 12.84 5.66
CA TYR A 196 9.65 11.57 5.79
C TYR A 196 8.95 10.66 6.78
N CYS A 197 8.99 9.36 6.51
CA CYS A 197 8.60 8.35 7.46
C CYS A 197 9.57 7.17 7.35
N LYS A 198 10.10 6.74 8.50
CA LYS A 198 10.86 5.50 8.63
C LYS A 198 10.34 4.69 9.81
N VAL A 199 10.11 3.41 9.58
CA VAL A 199 9.74 2.45 10.63
C VAL A 199 10.84 1.42 10.75
N THR A 200 11.33 1.17 11.96
CA THR A 200 12.43 0.25 12.22
C THR A 200 12.09 -0.77 13.31
N SER A 201 12.90 -1.83 13.38
CA SER A 201 12.97 -2.81 14.45
C SER A 201 14.41 -2.90 14.95
N ASP A 202 14.61 -3.08 16.25
CA ASP A 202 15.94 -3.29 16.83
C ASP A 202 16.54 -4.68 16.52
N ILE A 203 15.68 -5.66 16.22
CA ILE A 203 16.07 -7.00 15.78
C ILE A 203 15.66 -7.25 14.33
N LYS A 204 16.37 -8.17 13.67
CA LYS A 204 16.00 -8.63 12.34
C LYS A 204 14.75 -9.49 12.41
N LEU A 205 13.76 -9.19 11.57
CA LEU A 205 12.54 -9.98 11.47
C LEU A 205 12.73 -10.98 10.32
N GLU A 206 13.07 -12.23 10.65
CA GLU A 206 13.26 -13.29 9.68
C GLU A 206 12.65 -14.63 10.10
N GLY A 207 12.54 -15.52 9.11
CA GLY A 207 12.19 -16.93 9.22
C GLY A 207 10.71 -17.23 9.52
N ASN A 208 10.39 -18.52 9.48
CA ASN A 208 9.06 -19.07 9.72
C ASN A 208 9.04 -20.32 10.63
N ASP A 209 10.18 -20.71 11.18
CA ASP A 209 10.34 -21.89 12.05
C ASP A 209 10.06 -21.56 13.53
N LYS A 210 8.98 -22.15 14.05
CA LYS A 210 8.57 -22.01 15.46
C LYS A 210 9.64 -22.52 16.42
N ALA A 211 10.34 -23.60 16.10
CA ALA A 211 11.32 -24.21 17.00
C ALA A 211 12.58 -23.35 17.16
N LYS A 212 12.85 -22.49 16.17
CA LYS A 212 13.95 -21.52 16.20
C LYS A 212 13.54 -20.16 16.77
N GLY A 213 12.26 -19.98 17.12
CA GLY A 213 11.75 -18.68 17.55
C GLY A 213 11.74 -17.64 16.42
N GLU A 214 11.53 -18.08 15.18
CA GLU A 214 11.39 -17.18 14.02
C GLU A 214 9.94 -16.64 13.95
N GLY A 215 9.46 -16.22 12.77
CA GLY A 215 8.08 -15.80 12.56
C GLY A 215 7.96 -14.28 12.48
N SER A 216 8.04 -13.79 11.25
CA SER A 216 8.30 -12.39 10.98
C SER A 216 7.40 -11.80 9.88
N TRP A 217 6.22 -12.41 9.67
CA TRP A 217 5.25 -11.91 8.71
C TRP A 217 4.69 -10.56 9.14
N GLY A 218 4.60 -9.62 8.24
CA GLY A 218 4.06 -8.32 8.57
C GLY A 218 3.98 -7.39 7.39
N HIS A 219 3.31 -6.27 7.61
CA HIS A 219 3.20 -5.22 6.63
C HIS A 219 2.88 -3.87 7.24
N ILE A 220 3.16 -2.85 6.45
CA ILE A 220 2.76 -1.48 6.65
C ILE A 220 2.00 -1.03 5.41
N THR A 221 0.81 -0.47 5.61
CA THR A 221 0.07 0.22 4.54
C THR A 221 0.05 1.71 4.84
N TYR A 222 0.40 2.50 3.83
CA TYR A 222 0.48 3.94 3.93
C TYR A 222 -0.01 4.59 2.66
N VAL A 223 -0.50 5.82 2.77
CA VAL A 223 -0.91 6.63 1.63
C VAL A 223 0.10 7.74 1.45
N LYS A 224 0.57 7.93 0.22
CA LYS A 224 1.41 9.07 -0.19
C LYS A 224 0.54 10.11 -0.86
N HIS A 225 0.83 11.37 -0.60
CA HIS A 225 0.14 12.51 -1.20
C HIS A 225 1.08 13.25 -2.15
N ASP A 226 0.54 13.76 -3.25
CA ASP A 226 1.33 14.53 -4.22
C ASP A 226 1.73 15.91 -3.69
N THR A 227 0.94 16.45 -2.77
CA THR A 227 1.13 17.77 -2.17
C THR A 227 0.97 17.72 -0.66
N TYR A 228 1.57 18.67 0.05
CA TYR A 228 1.28 18.98 1.44
C TYR A 228 0.84 20.44 1.52
N ASN A 229 -0.32 20.72 2.13
CA ASN A 229 -0.91 22.07 2.14
C ASN A 229 -1.00 22.74 0.75
N GLY A 230 -1.21 21.94 -0.31
CA GLY A 230 -1.28 22.42 -1.69
C GLY A 230 0.08 22.58 -2.41
N GLU A 231 1.21 22.40 -1.72
CA GLU A 231 2.54 22.50 -2.31
C GLU A 231 3.14 21.12 -2.61
N LYS A 232 3.68 20.95 -3.81
CA LYS A 232 4.42 19.75 -4.19
C LYS A 232 5.80 19.81 -3.56
N MET A 233 6.17 18.80 -2.77
CA MET A 233 7.54 18.71 -2.28
C MET A 233 8.45 18.14 -3.35
N GLU A 234 9.50 18.87 -3.70
CA GLU A 234 10.60 18.34 -4.49
C GLU A 234 11.55 17.55 -3.61
N MET A 235 11.77 16.28 -3.99
CA MET A 235 12.79 15.44 -3.38
C MET A 235 14.07 15.51 -4.21
N GLY A 236 15.18 15.76 -3.55
CA GLY A 236 16.49 15.71 -4.20
C GLY A 236 16.76 14.33 -4.79
N ILE A 237 17.35 14.31 -5.99
CA ILE A 237 17.66 13.08 -6.75
C ILE A 237 18.46 12.06 -5.91
N GLU A 238 19.34 12.53 -5.03
CA GLU A 238 20.17 11.64 -4.21
C GLU A 238 19.35 10.84 -3.19
N LYS A 239 18.33 11.47 -2.56
CA LYS A 239 17.41 10.77 -1.65
C LYS A 239 16.58 9.73 -2.42
N LEU A 240 16.12 10.08 -3.62
CA LEU A 240 15.38 9.17 -4.51
C LEU A 240 16.21 7.93 -4.91
N LYS A 241 17.50 8.12 -5.23
CA LYS A 241 18.41 7.03 -5.56
C LYS A 241 18.60 6.08 -4.39
N LYS A 242 18.93 6.62 -3.21
CA LYS A 242 19.09 5.81 -1.99
C LYS A 242 17.83 5.01 -1.66
N MET A 243 16.66 5.63 -1.79
CA MET A 243 15.37 4.96 -1.59
C MET A 243 15.17 3.82 -2.60
N ALA A 244 15.41 4.05 -3.89
CA ALA A 244 15.27 3.02 -4.91
C ALA A 244 16.21 1.82 -4.70
N GLU A 245 17.45 2.08 -4.29
CA GLU A 245 18.43 1.03 -3.94
C GLU A 245 17.94 0.18 -2.75
N ASN A 246 17.38 0.82 -1.72
CA ASN A 246 16.86 0.14 -0.53
C ASN A 246 15.57 -0.64 -0.81
N HIS A 247 14.67 -0.09 -1.63
CA HIS A 247 13.35 -0.67 -1.92
C HIS A 247 13.43 -1.89 -2.83
N THR A 248 14.38 -1.86 -3.77
CA THR A 248 14.51 -2.92 -4.76
C THR A 248 15.22 -4.16 -4.22
N HIS A 249 15.90 -4.09 -3.09
CA HIS A 249 16.53 -5.28 -2.51
C HIS A 249 15.49 -6.15 -1.78
N ASP A 250 15.45 -7.44 -2.14
CA ASP A 250 14.82 -8.45 -1.29
C ASP A 250 15.92 -9.05 -0.40
N PRO A 251 15.81 -8.93 0.95
CA PRO A 251 16.82 -9.44 1.86
C PRO A 251 17.04 -10.97 1.74
N LYS A 252 16.12 -11.68 1.07
CA LYS A 252 16.17 -13.14 0.85
C LYS A 252 17.21 -13.55 -0.18
N TYR A 253 17.59 -12.65 -1.08
CA TYR A 253 18.50 -12.97 -2.19
C TYR A 253 19.81 -12.21 -2.04
N SER A 254 20.93 -12.91 -2.23
CA SER A 254 22.28 -12.36 -2.09
C SER A 254 22.65 -11.33 -3.16
N GLU A 255 21.99 -11.39 -4.32
CA GLU A 255 22.21 -10.45 -5.42
C GLU A 255 21.35 -9.20 -5.23
N LYS A 256 22.00 -8.03 -5.11
CA LYS A 256 21.30 -6.75 -5.20
C LYS A 256 20.78 -6.56 -6.62
N ASN A 257 19.60 -5.97 -6.75
CA ASN A 257 19.09 -5.55 -8.05
C ASN A 257 20.05 -4.51 -8.66
N GLU A 258 20.30 -4.64 -9.95
CA GLU A 258 21.16 -3.70 -10.66
C GLU A 258 20.38 -2.42 -10.99
N TYR A 259 20.94 -1.27 -10.61
CA TYR A 259 20.40 0.03 -10.97
C TYR A 259 21.00 0.53 -12.29
N LYS A 260 20.16 1.08 -13.17
CA LYS A 260 20.59 1.76 -14.39
C LYS A 260 19.96 3.15 -14.49
N GLU A 261 20.77 4.18 -14.33
CA GLU A 261 20.34 5.55 -14.61
C GLU A 261 20.25 5.78 -16.12
N ILE A 262 19.07 6.17 -16.60
CA ILE A 262 18.87 6.59 -17.99
C ILE A 262 18.83 8.12 -17.99
N LYS A 263 19.93 8.76 -18.40
CA LYS A 263 20.02 10.22 -18.53
C LYS A 263 19.50 10.69 -19.89
N GLY A 264 18.81 11.83 -19.90
CA GLY A 264 18.42 12.51 -21.13
C GLY A 264 17.30 11.81 -21.93
N LEU A 265 16.43 11.06 -21.26
CA LEU A 265 15.26 10.48 -21.91
C LEU A 265 14.22 11.58 -22.20
N THR A 266 14.18 12.03 -23.45
CA THR A 266 13.13 12.93 -23.95
C THR A 266 12.06 12.08 -24.63
N ILE A 267 10.84 12.07 -24.08
CA ILE A 267 9.68 11.44 -24.69
C ILE A 267 8.82 12.55 -25.29
N LYS A 268 8.68 12.60 -26.61
CA LYS A 268 7.79 13.59 -27.24
C LYS A 268 6.33 13.21 -27.01
N ALA A 269 5.43 14.18 -27.17
CA ALA A 269 3.99 13.94 -27.18
C ALA A 269 3.64 12.78 -28.14
N GLY A 270 2.89 11.79 -27.63
CA GLY A 270 2.50 10.59 -28.39
C GLY A 270 3.58 9.52 -28.54
N GLU A 271 4.81 9.75 -28.07
CA GLU A 271 5.85 8.71 -28.03
C GLU A 271 5.72 7.86 -26.76
N SER A 272 6.14 6.60 -26.89
CA SER A 272 6.29 5.70 -25.75
C SER A 272 7.67 5.06 -25.77
N VAL A 273 8.25 4.89 -24.59
CA VAL A 273 9.51 4.20 -24.40
C VAL A 273 9.28 3.00 -23.50
N ARG A 274 9.75 1.83 -23.95
CA ARG A 274 9.79 0.61 -23.14
C ARG A 274 11.17 0.47 -22.55
N ILE A 275 11.22 0.40 -21.24
CA ILE A 275 12.45 0.08 -20.50
C ILE A 275 12.30 -1.36 -20.01
N HIS A 276 13.19 -2.22 -20.47
CA HIS A 276 13.25 -3.61 -20.06
C HIS A 276 14.30 -3.78 -18.96
N ASP A 277 13.98 -4.61 -17.96
CA ASP A 277 15.01 -5.20 -17.11
C ASP A 277 15.96 -6.06 -17.97
N LYS A 278 17.23 -6.18 -17.56
CA LYS A 278 18.26 -7.02 -18.22
C LYS A 278 17.79 -8.46 -18.42
N LYS A 279 16.98 -8.99 -17.50
CA LYS A 279 16.42 -10.35 -17.59
C LYS A 279 15.17 -10.44 -18.48
N GLN A 280 14.69 -9.32 -19.04
CA GLN A 280 13.44 -9.17 -19.82
C GLN A 280 12.17 -9.63 -19.11
N LYS A 281 12.21 -9.82 -17.78
CA LYS A 281 11.07 -10.30 -16.98
C LYS A 281 10.17 -9.19 -16.47
N GLY A 282 10.66 -7.95 -16.45
CA GLY A 282 9.90 -6.75 -16.12
C GLY A 282 9.97 -5.71 -17.24
N GLN A 283 8.87 -5.00 -17.46
CA GLN A 283 8.79 -3.91 -18.44
C GLN A 283 8.15 -2.68 -17.79
N LEU A 284 8.83 -1.53 -17.89
CA LEU A 284 8.25 -0.22 -17.60
C LEU A 284 7.84 0.42 -18.93
N HIS A 285 6.57 0.83 -19.04
CA HIS A 285 6.05 1.56 -20.20
C HIS A 285 5.86 3.03 -19.81
N LEU A 286 6.65 3.91 -20.41
CA LEU A 286 6.53 5.35 -20.24
C LEU A 286 5.87 5.93 -21.49
N SER A 287 4.73 6.59 -21.34
CA SER A 287 4.00 7.23 -22.44
C SER A 287 3.73 8.70 -22.11
N SER A 288 3.96 9.59 -23.08
CA SER A 288 3.60 11.00 -22.97
C SER A 288 2.20 11.23 -23.52
N CYS A 289 1.24 11.52 -22.63
CA CYS A 289 -0.14 11.87 -22.98
C CYS A 289 -0.32 13.39 -22.92
N ILE A 290 0.08 14.09 -23.97
CA ILE A 290 -0.41 15.43 -24.32
C ILE A 290 -0.68 15.44 -25.81
#